data_AF-X1CZ67-F1
#
_entry.id   AF-X1CZ67-F1
#
_cell.length_a   1.000
_cell.length_b   1.000
_cell.length_c   1.000
_cell.angle_alpha   90.00
_cell.angle_beta   90.00
_cell.angle_gamma   90.00
#
_symmetry.space_group_name_H-M   'P 1'
#
loop_
_entity.id
_entity.type
_entity.pdbx_description
1 polymer ?
#
loop_
_entity_poly.entity_id
_entity_poly.type
_entity_poly.pdbx_seq_one_letter_code
_entity_poly.pdbx_strand_id
1 'polypeptide(L)'
;MRIEGVLKDIYQDVKKAINFYYDHNVHIITVKRIRRYLDIDASDRSKINFIWRILEHFESEGYLIQITRKPTKQYKIVNFPIENNNITIVEI
;
A
#
# COMPACT_ATOMS: atom_id res chain seq x y z
N MET A 1 -13.76 0.53 -23.68
CA MET A 1 -12.40 1.10 -23.67
C MET A 1 -11.88 1.05 -22.23
N ARG A 2 -10.85 0.22 -21.98
CA ARG A 2 -9.98 0.13 -20.79
C ARG A 2 -10.51 0.65 -19.45
N ILE A 3 -11.25 -0.17 -18.70
CA ILE A 3 -11.44 0.05 -17.24
C ILE A 3 -10.50 -0.85 -16.42
N GLU A 4 -10.02 -1.96 -17.00
CA GLU A 4 -9.20 -2.95 -16.30
C GLU A 4 -7.73 -2.54 -16.09
N GLY A 5 -7.19 -1.62 -16.91
CA GLY A 5 -5.79 -1.20 -16.81
C GLY A 5 -5.51 -0.30 -15.60
N VAL A 6 -6.32 0.76 -15.42
CA VAL A 6 -6.11 1.80 -14.41
C VAL A 6 -6.23 1.25 -12.97
N LEU A 7 -7.10 0.26 -12.75
CA LEU A 7 -7.30 -0.37 -11.44
C LEU A 7 -6.13 -1.27 -11.04
N LYS A 8 -5.51 -1.95 -12.01
CA LYS A 8 -4.34 -2.80 -11.78
C LYS A 8 -3.13 -1.97 -11.34
N ASP A 9 -3.02 -0.75 -11.87
CA ASP A 9 -1.92 0.16 -11.56
C ASP A 9 -1.96 0.61 -10.10
N ILE A 10 -3.13 1.06 -9.60
CA ILE A 10 -3.24 1.55 -8.21
C ILE A 10 -2.94 0.45 -7.19
N TYR A 11 -3.33 -0.79 -7.44
CA TYR A 11 -3.01 -1.91 -6.54
C TYR A 11 -1.49 -2.09 -6.39
N GLN A 12 -0.78 -2.14 -7.50
CA GLN A 12 0.68 -2.28 -7.51
C GLN A 12 1.37 -1.06 -6.89
N ASP A 13 0.83 0.12 -7.14
CA ASP A 13 1.31 1.36 -6.58
C ASP A 13 1.14 1.45 -5.06
N VAL A 14 0.02 0.95 -4.52
CA VAL A 14 -0.16 0.80 -3.07
C VAL A 14 0.84 -0.19 -2.49
N LYS A 15 1.09 -1.33 -3.17
CA LYS A 15 2.10 -2.31 -2.76
C LYS A 15 3.49 -1.68 -2.69
N LYS A 16 3.89 -0.94 -3.73
CA LYS A 16 5.15 -0.19 -3.77
C LYS A 16 5.24 0.85 -2.66
N ALA A 17 4.16 1.57 -2.38
CA ALA A 17 4.14 2.56 -1.30
C ALA A 17 4.37 1.91 0.07
N ILE A 18 3.78 0.74 0.32
CA ILE A 18 3.96 0.00 1.57
C ILE A 18 5.39 -0.50 1.70
N ASN A 19 5.95 -1.10 0.64
CA ASN A 19 7.36 -1.52 0.62
C ASN A 19 8.30 -0.34 0.86
N PHE A 20 8.10 0.79 0.17
CA PHE A 20 8.87 2.00 0.39
C PHE A 20 8.85 2.44 1.86
N TYR A 21 7.68 2.51 2.49
CA TYR A 21 7.61 2.88 3.90
C TYR A 21 8.29 1.84 4.81
N TYR A 22 8.12 0.55 4.53
CA TYR A 22 8.76 -0.51 5.28
C TYR A 22 10.30 -0.43 5.21
N ASP A 23 10.85 -0.26 4.01
CA ASP A 23 12.29 -0.13 3.75
C ASP A 23 12.89 1.12 4.42
N HIS A 24 12.08 2.16 4.63
CA HIS A 24 12.46 3.38 5.34
C HIS A 24 12.15 3.33 6.86
N ASN A 25 11.99 2.13 7.43
CA ASN A 25 11.68 1.90 8.85
C ASN A 25 10.36 2.54 9.34
N VAL A 26 9.42 2.79 8.43
CA VAL A 26 8.08 3.30 8.74
C VAL A 26 7.10 2.13 8.74
N HIS A 27 6.87 1.56 9.91
CA HIS A 27 5.95 0.43 10.06
C HIS A 27 4.48 0.82 10.27
N ILE A 28 4.17 2.12 10.33
CA ILE A 28 2.79 2.62 10.50
C ILE A 28 2.38 3.41 9.26
N ILE A 29 1.38 2.90 8.55
CA ILE A 29 0.86 3.50 7.32
C ILE A 29 -0.58 3.97 7.52
N THR A 30 -0.95 4.97 6.72
CA THR A 30 -2.31 5.52 6.66
C THR A 30 -2.67 5.75 5.20
N VAL A 31 -3.96 5.84 4.92
CA VAL A 31 -4.43 6.24 3.59
C VAL A 31 -3.85 7.59 3.17
N LYS A 32 -3.68 8.53 4.11
CA LYS A 32 -3.05 9.83 3.83
C LYS A 32 -1.60 9.70 3.38
N ARG A 33 -0.82 8.80 4.00
CA ARG A 33 0.58 8.55 3.61
C ARG A 33 0.65 7.97 2.20
N ILE A 34 -0.12 6.92 1.94
CA ILE A 34 -0.16 6.27 0.61
C ILE A 34 -0.65 7.25 -0.46
N ARG A 35 -1.72 7.99 -0.20
CA ARG A 35 -2.21 9.03 -1.11
C ARG A 35 -1.13 10.05 -1.48
N ARG A 36 -0.33 10.50 -0.50
CA ARG A 36 0.77 11.44 -0.73
C ARG A 36 1.91 10.83 -1.54
N TYR A 37 2.24 9.56 -1.28
CA TYR A 37 3.25 8.84 -2.05
C TYR A 37 2.84 8.70 -3.53
N LEU A 38 1.54 8.50 -3.79
CA LEU A 38 0.99 8.34 -5.14
C LEU A 38 0.58 9.63 -5.83
N ASP A 39 0.84 10.79 -5.22
CA ASP A 39 0.43 12.10 -5.72
C ASP A 39 -1.06 12.19 -6.12
N ILE A 40 -1.93 11.51 -5.37
CA ILE A 40 -3.37 11.50 -5.62
C ILE A 40 -4.00 12.70 -4.92
N ASP A 41 -4.71 13.55 -5.66
CA ASP A 41 -5.40 14.71 -5.09
C ASP A 41 -6.44 14.30 -4.03
N ALA A 42 -6.63 15.14 -3.00
CA ALA A 42 -7.58 14.86 -1.92
C ALA A 42 -9.05 14.85 -2.40
N SER A 43 -9.35 15.50 -3.52
CA SER A 43 -10.66 15.50 -4.17
C SER A 43 -10.95 14.22 -4.95
N ASP A 44 -9.94 13.39 -5.28
CA ASP A 44 -10.14 12.11 -5.97
C ASP A 44 -10.62 11.03 -4.98
N ARG A 45 -11.90 11.13 -4.62
CA ARG A 45 -12.56 10.24 -3.67
C ARG A 45 -12.61 8.80 -4.16
N SER A 46 -12.63 8.58 -5.47
CA SER A 46 -12.65 7.24 -6.07
C SER A 46 -11.34 6.51 -5.80
N LYS A 47 -10.19 7.11 -6.11
CA LYS A 47 -8.89 6.50 -5.83
C LYS A 47 -8.63 6.36 -4.33
N ILE A 48 -9.04 7.35 -3.53
CA ILE A 48 -8.95 7.26 -2.07
C ILE A 48 -9.71 6.05 -1.55
N ASN A 49 -10.98 5.88 -1.96
CA ASN A 49 -11.78 4.72 -1.56
C ASN A 49 -11.18 3.40 -2.04
N PHE A 50 -10.51 3.40 -3.20
CA PHE A 50 -9.80 2.22 -3.69
C PHE A 50 -8.60 1.86 -2.80
N ILE A 51 -7.79 2.84 -2.39
CA ILE A 51 -6.69 2.64 -1.41
C ILE A 51 -7.24 2.04 -0.11
N TRP A 52 -8.37 2.55 0.39
CA TRP A 52 -9.04 1.99 1.57
C TRP A 52 -9.34 0.50 1.42
N ARG A 53 -10.00 0.12 0.33
CA ARG A 53 -10.34 -1.29 0.05
C ARG A 53 -9.10 -2.18 -0.05
N ILE A 54 -8.02 -1.68 -0.64
CA ILE A 54 -6.75 -2.42 -0.73
C ILE A 54 -6.13 -2.64 0.66
N LEU A 55 -6.12 -1.62 1.51
CA LEU A 55 -5.59 -1.76 2.87
C LEU A 55 -6.44 -2.71 3.73
N GLU A 56 -7.76 -2.67 3.59
CA GLU A 56 -8.66 -3.63 4.25
C GLU A 56 -8.43 -5.06 3.74
N HIS A 57 -8.18 -5.23 2.45
CA HIS A 57 -7.81 -6.52 1.89
C HIS A 57 -6.47 -7.01 2.47
N PHE A 58 -5.43 -6.18 2.53
CA PHE A 58 -4.15 -6.57 3.14
C PHE A 58 -4.23 -6.81 4.64
N GLU A 59 -5.15 -6.14 5.34
CA GLU A 59 -5.49 -6.47 6.72
C GLU A 59 -6.13 -7.87 6.81
N SER A 60 -7.09 -8.20 5.95
CA SER A 60 -7.74 -9.51 5.94
C SER A 60 -6.79 -10.67 5.60
N GLU A 61 -5.77 -10.40 4.78
CA GLU A 61 -4.71 -11.36 4.45
C GLU A 61 -3.63 -11.47 5.56
N GLY A 62 -3.72 -10.65 6.61
CA GLY A 62 -2.78 -10.68 7.74
C GLY A 62 -1.46 -9.94 7.51
N TYR A 63 -1.33 -9.18 6.42
CA TYR A 63 -0.13 -8.37 6.14
C TYR A 63 -0.09 -7.06 6.93
N LEU A 64 -1.27 -6.55 7.27
CA LEU A 64 -1.47 -5.33 8.04
C LEU A 64 -2.33 -5.62 9.28
N ILE A 65 -2.10 -4.88 10.35
CA ILE A 65 -2.98 -4.87 11.53
C ILE A 65 -3.50 -3.45 11.74
N GLN A 66 -4.83 -3.26 11.74
CA GLN A 66 -5.40 -1.97 12.08
C GLN A 66 -5.21 -1.69 13.58
N ILE A 67 -4.45 -0.63 13.90
CA ILE A 67 -4.12 -0.25 15.30
C ILE A 67 -5.05 0.83 15.85
N THR A 68 -5.74 1.59 15.00
CA THR A 68 -6.70 2.61 15.43
C THR A 68 -8.01 2.51 14.67
N ARG A 69 -9.13 2.66 15.40
CA ARG A 69 -10.48 2.59 14.81
C ARG A 69 -11.06 3.94 14.37
N LYS A 70 -10.69 5.08 14.98
CA LYS A 70 -11.21 6.43 14.61
C LYS A 70 -10.26 7.59 15.02
N PRO A 71 -10.29 8.74 14.32
CA PRO A 71 -10.98 9.01 13.04
C PRO A 71 -10.16 8.63 11.80
N THR A 72 -8.84 8.41 11.95
CA THR A 72 -7.95 7.97 10.87
C THR A 72 -7.51 6.53 11.13
N LYS A 73 -7.88 5.61 10.24
CA LYS A 73 -7.38 4.24 10.30
C LYS A 73 -5.87 4.27 10.08
N GLN A 74 -5.16 3.68 11.03
CA GLN A 74 -3.73 3.42 10.96
C GLN A 74 -3.53 1.92 10.91
N TYR A 75 -2.61 1.50 10.05
CA TYR A 75 -2.26 0.10 9.86
C TYR A 75 -0.79 -0.07 10.24
N LYS A 76 -0.49 -1.06 11.07
CA LYS A 76 0.86 -1.52 11.33
C LYS A 76 1.22 -2.60 10.32
N ILE A 77 2.35 -2.44 9.65
CA ILE A 77 2.92 -3.46 8.76
C ILE A 77 3.50 -4.57 9.64
N VAL A 78 3.08 -5.82 9.40
CA VAL A 78 3.53 -6.96 10.20
C VAL A 78 4.34 -7.97 9.39
N ASN A 79 3.87 -8.37 8.22
CA ASN A 79 4.52 -9.39 7.39
C ASN A 79 4.21 -9.14 5.91
N PHE A 80 4.47 -7.93 5.43
CA PHE A 80 4.16 -7.63 4.03
C PHE A 80 5.09 -8.42 3.12
N PRO A 81 4.60 -9.04 2.02
CA PRO A 81 5.45 -9.75 1.09
C PRO A 81 6.34 -8.72 0.39
N ILE A 82 7.54 -8.54 0.94
CA ILE A 82 8.62 -7.82 0.31
C ILE A 82 8.87 -8.58 -0.98
N GLU A 83 8.60 -7.95 -2.11
CA GLU A 83 9.17 -8.41 -3.36
C GLU A 83 10.66 -8.19 -3.21
N ASN A 84 11.35 -9.20 -2.67
CA ASN A 84 12.79 -9.29 -2.77
C ASN A 84 13.05 -9.30 -4.28
N ASN A 85 13.41 -8.14 -4.83
CA ASN A 85 14.17 -8.08 -6.06
C ASN A 85 15.51 -8.73 -5.72
N ASN A 86 15.51 -10.07 -5.75
CA ASN A 86 16.69 -10.89 -5.59
C ASN A 86 17.66 -10.45 -6.67
N ILE A 87 18.60 -9.61 -6.25
CA ILE A 87 20.01 -9.65 -6.56
C ILE A 87 20.30 -10.92 -7.38
N THR A 88 20.51 -10.75 -8.68
CA THR A 88 21.06 -11.80 -9.51
C THR A 88 22.41 -12.14 -8.89
N ILE A 89 22.46 -13.29 -8.23
CA ILE A 89 23.69 -13.97 -7.85
C ILE A 89 24.62 -13.92 -9.06
N VAL A 90 25.75 -13.25 -8.88
CA VAL A 90 26.87 -13.34 -9.81
C VAL A 90 27.31 -14.81 -9.75
N GLU A 91 26.95 -15.59 -10.76
CA GLU A 91 27.52 -16.91 -10.95
C GLU A 91 28.98 -16.71 -11.39
N ILE A 92 29.87 -17.04 -10.45
CA ILE A 92 31.27 -17.51 -10.54
C ILE A 92 32.11 -16.97 -11.72
#